data_AF-A0A9X3V9N8-F1
#
_entry.id   AF-A0A9X3V9N8-F1
#
_cell.length_a   1.000
_cell.length_b   1.000
_cell.length_c   1.000
_cell.angle_alpha   90.00
_cell.angle_beta   90.00
_cell.angle_gamma   90.00
#
_symmetry.space_group_name_H-M   'P 1'
#
loop_
_entity.id
_entity.type
_entity.pdbx_description
1 polymer ?
#
loop_
_entity_poly.entity_id
_entity_poly.type
_entity_poly.pdbx_seq_one_letter_code
_entity_poly.pdbx_strand_id
1 'polypeptide(L)'
;MTNAIAHAPAPGGHAAPTAQALFDGERLPFPPLPAPLAASLRPWGPAWFATRPVDASPYGLGAFLAEAEARPDLPEYALVGFDGHGTNSWAVHFYRVAPGIALFIQLPWGGAYTEPEPARAEIADVFAWAGELQARVQQAVDARKIPEGMRIEIAASRFGRAGWRWLGAHQDAAAVPWNPPGGMKAATLRAIDDAIAGRPVLPAA
;
A
#
# COMPACT_ATOMS: atom_id res chain seq x y z
N MET A 1 -21.60 -16.25 21.02
CA MET A 1 -22.02 -14.91 21.49
C MET A 1 -20.76 -14.07 21.56
N THR A 2 -20.51 -13.26 20.54
CA THR A 2 -19.25 -12.51 20.37
C THR A 2 -19.44 -11.14 21.00
N ASN A 3 -18.70 -10.85 22.08
CA ASN A 3 -18.66 -9.51 22.66
C ASN A 3 -17.86 -8.59 21.71
N ALA A 4 -18.56 -7.78 20.93
CA ALA A 4 -17.99 -6.60 20.32
C ALA A 4 -17.83 -5.53 21.41
N ILE A 5 -16.59 -5.27 21.83
CA ILE A 5 -16.29 -4.13 22.69
C ILE A 5 -16.35 -2.89 21.79
N ALA A 6 -17.43 -2.13 21.91
CA ALA A 6 -17.52 -0.79 21.35
C ALA A 6 -16.48 0.09 22.03
N HIS A 7 -15.45 0.53 21.29
CA HIS A 7 -14.49 1.50 21.81
C HIS A 7 -15.13 2.89 21.77
N ALA A 8 -15.58 3.36 22.94
CA ALA A 8 -15.90 4.77 23.12
C ALA A 8 -14.61 5.62 23.00
N PRO A 9 -14.66 6.81 22.37
CA PRO A 9 -13.52 7.71 22.32
C PRO A 9 -13.24 8.27 23.72
N ALA A 10 -11.96 8.22 24.14
CA ALA A 10 -11.52 8.77 25.42
C ALA A 10 -11.63 10.32 25.43
N PRO A 11 -12.02 10.94 26.56
CA PRO A 11 -12.02 12.40 26.69
C PRO A 11 -10.66 12.89 27.21
N GLY A 12 -9.98 13.80 26.50
CA GLY A 12 -8.80 14.49 27.04
C GLY A 12 -7.83 15.11 26.02
N GLY A 13 -8.10 16.35 25.61
CA GLY A 13 -7.15 17.47 25.70
C GLY A 13 -5.81 17.50 24.94
N HIS A 14 -5.43 16.52 24.12
CA HIS A 14 -4.27 16.62 23.21
C HIS A 14 -4.73 16.38 21.77
N ALA A 15 -4.30 17.24 20.84
CA ALA A 15 -4.54 16.99 19.42
C ALA A 15 -3.96 15.62 19.07
N ALA A 16 -4.78 14.73 18.51
CA ALA A 16 -4.30 13.43 18.07
C ALA A 16 -3.10 13.63 17.11
N PRO A 17 -1.99 12.88 17.28
CA PRO A 17 -0.83 13.04 16.41
C PRO A 17 -1.24 12.83 14.95
N THR A 18 -0.71 13.66 14.05
CA THR A 18 -0.88 13.43 12.62
C THR A 18 -0.13 12.18 12.20
N ALA A 19 -0.52 11.58 11.07
CA ALA A 19 0.24 10.47 10.50
C ALA A 19 1.71 10.86 10.26
N GLN A 20 1.96 12.08 9.80
CA GLN A 20 3.32 12.60 9.62
C GLN A 20 4.13 12.58 10.93
N ALA A 21 3.57 13.14 12.02
CA ALA A 21 4.26 13.19 13.30
C ALA A 21 4.56 11.79 13.86
N LEU A 22 3.71 10.80 13.57
CA LEU A 22 3.95 9.41 13.94
C LEU A 22 5.19 8.84 13.23
N PHE A 23 5.30 9.00 11.91
CA PHE A 23 6.48 8.54 11.16
C PHE A 23 7.76 9.31 11.55
N ASP A 24 7.66 10.61 11.79
CA ASP A 24 8.78 11.44 12.24
C ASP A 24 9.32 10.96 13.60
N GLY A 25 8.42 10.63 14.54
CA GLY A 25 8.78 10.08 15.85
C GLY A 25 9.50 8.72 15.77
N GLU A 26 9.14 7.92 14.77
CA GLU A 26 9.78 6.64 14.47
C GLU A 26 11.10 6.78 13.67
N ARG A 27 11.46 8.00 13.30
CA ARG A 27 12.59 8.35 12.42
C ARG A 27 12.50 7.64 11.07
N LEU A 28 11.29 7.59 10.52
CA LEU A 28 11.01 7.06 9.19
C LEU A 28 10.57 8.19 8.25
N PRO A 29 10.90 8.13 6.95
CA PRO A 29 10.27 9.01 5.99
C PRO A 29 8.77 8.72 5.93
N PHE A 30 7.97 9.76 5.76
CA PHE A 30 6.55 9.58 5.50
C PHE A 30 6.36 8.90 4.12
N PRO A 31 5.37 8.00 3.96
CA PRO A 31 5.10 7.38 2.68
C PRO A 31 4.85 8.43 1.58
N PRO A 32 5.21 8.14 0.32
CA PRO A 32 5.06 9.06 -0.81
C PRO A 32 3.58 9.21 -1.22
N LEU A 33 2.80 9.84 -0.36
CA LEU A 33 1.37 10.05 -0.51
C LEU A 33 1.08 11.45 -1.09
N PRO A 34 0.26 11.57 -2.14
CA PRO A 34 -0.15 12.86 -2.67
C PRO A 34 -0.80 13.76 -1.60
N ALA A 35 -0.50 15.06 -1.64
CA ALA A 35 -0.95 16.02 -0.63
C ALA A 35 -2.48 16.02 -0.39
N PRO A 36 -3.36 15.91 -1.41
CA PRO A 36 -4.81 15.83 -1.18
C PRO A 36 -5.22 14.60 -0.36
N LEU A 37 -4.60 13.44 -0.59
CA LEU A 37 -4.86 12.23 0.19
C LEU A 37 -4.27 12.35 1.60
N ALA A 38 -3.07 12.90 1.74
CA ALA A 38 -2.45 13.13 3.04
C ALA A 38 -3.31 14.05 3.93
N ALA A 39 -3.89 15.11 3.38
CA ALA A 39 -4.82 16.00 4.09
C ALA A 39 -6.15 15.32 4.47
N SER A 40 -6.53 14.27 3.73
CA SER A 40 -7.76 13.51 3.92
C SER A 40 -7.61 12.33 4.89
N LEU A 41 -6.39 12.03 5.36
CA LEU A 41 -6.15 10.98 6.34
C LEU A 41 -6.90 11.28 7.64
N ARG A 42 -7.53 10.24 8.20
CA ARG A 42 -8.19 10.24 9.50
C ARG A 42 -7.68 9.07 10.34
N PRO A 43 -7.56 9.20 11.67
CA PRO A 43 -7.17 8.10 12.53
C PRO A 43 -8.27 7.04 12.54
N TRP A 44 -7.89 5.77 12.46
CA TRP A 44 -8.81 4.62 12.52
C TRP A 44 -8.39 3.57 13.54
N GLY A 45 -7.12 3.60 13.97
CA GLY A 45 -6.63 2.83 15.10
C GLY A 45 -5.57 3.60 15.88
N PRO A 46 -4.90 2.95 16.84
CA PRO A 46 -3.93 3.61 17.72
C PRO A 46 -2.75 4.27 16.99
N ALA A 47 -2.31 3.66 15.88
CA ALA A 47 -1.10 4.07 15.16
C ALA A 47 -1.27 4.02 13.63
N TRP A 48 -2.50 4.08 13.11
CA TRP A 48 -2.74 4.07 11.67
C TRP A 48 -3.94 4.90 11.24
N PHE A 49 -3.87 5.34 9.99
CA PHE A 49 -4.73 6.34 9.38
C PHE A 49 -5.17 5.87 8.00
N ALA A 50 -6.37 6.25 7.59
CA ALA A 50 -6.88 5.96 6.26
C ALA A 50 -7.74 7.12 5.74
N THR A 51 -7.86 7.24 4.42
CA THR A 51 -8.70 8.27 3.77
C THR A 51 -10.17 7.86 3.68
N ARG A 52 -10.50 6.61 4.04
CA ARG A 52 -11.87 6.07 4.08
C ARG A 52 -12.03 5.08 5.24
N PRO A 53 -13.27 4.73 5.61
CA PRO A 53 -13.54 3.58 6.47
C PRO A 53 -12.97 2.29 5.90
N VAL A 54 -12.38 1.48 6.77
CA VAL A 54 -11.88 0.14 6.46
C VAL A 54 -12.34 -0.83 7.54
N ASP A 55 -12.74 -2.03 7.12
CA ASP A 55 -13.33 -3.04 8.00
C ASP A 55 -12.29 -4.04 8.54
N ALA A 56 -11.04 -3.95 8.08
CA ALA A 56 -9.95 -4.84 8.45
C ALA A 56 -8.76 -4.05 9.00
N SER A 57 -8.05 -4.66 9.95
CA SER A 57 -6.75 -4.17 10.41
C SER A 57 -5.75 -4.20 9.25
N PRO A 58 -4.85 -3.20 9.13
CA PRO A 58 -3.75 -3.19 8.17
C PRO A 58 -2.88 -4.47 8.19
N TYR A 59 -2.85 -5.19 9.32
CA TYR A 59 -2.13 -6.45 9.40
C TYR A 59 -2.72 -7.55 8.50
N GLY A 60 -4.03 -7.50 8.27
CA GLY A 60 -4.78 -8.40 7.39
C GLY A 60 -4.65 -8.04 5.90
N LEU A 61 -3.43 -8.00 5.36
CA LEU A 61 -3.13 -7.64 3.96
C LEU A 61 -4.03 -8.35 2.93
N GLY A 62 -4.37 -9.63 3.18
CA GLY A 62 -5.23 -10.42 2.29
C GLY A 62 -6.61 -9.81 2.06
N ALA A 63 -7.19 -9.13 3.06
CA ALA A 63 -8.50 -8.48 2.91
C ALA A 63 -8.45 -7.31 1.91
N PHE A 64 -7.38 -6.52 1.96
CA PHE A 64 -7.19 -5.39 1.04
C PHE A 64 -6.87 -5.82 -0.39
N LEU A 65 -6.07 -6.89 -0.54
CA LEU A 65 -5.83 -7.51 -1.85
C LEU A 65 -7.14 -8.05 -2.44
N ALA A 66 -7.90 -8.82 -1.66
CA ALA A 66 -9.18 -9.37 -2.12
C ALA A 66 -10.20 -8.28 -2.47
N GLU A 67 -10.26 -7.19 -1.69
CA GLU A 67 -11.14 -6.07 -2.01
C GLU A 67 -10.74 -5.39 -3.33
N ALA A 68 -9.44 -5.12 -3.52
CA ALA A 68 -8.96 -4.57 -4.77
C ALA A 68 -9.32 -5.50 -5.94
N GLU A 69 -9.00 -6.80 -5.84
CA GLU A 69 -9.31 -7.81 -6.86
C GLU A 69 -10.81 -7.87 -7.20
N ALA A 70 -11.68 -7.83 -6.19
CA ALA A 70 -13.13 -7.89 -6.37
C ALA A 70 -13.74 -6.58 -6.89
N ARG A 71 -13.05 -5.44 -6.74
CA ARG A 71 -13.54 -4.10 -7.08
C ARG A 71 -12.57 -3.39 -8.02
N PRO A 72 -12.69 -3.59 -9.34
CA PRO A 72 -11.84 -2.88 -10.30
C PRO A 72 -12.12 -1.36 -10.34
N ASP A 73 -13.31 -0.94 -9.90
CA ASP A 73 -13.78 0.45 -9.79
C ASP A 73 -13.57 1.05 -8.39
N LEU A 74 -12.75 0.42 -7.55
CA LEU A 74 -12.51 0.86 -6.18
C LEU A 74 -12.01 2.32 -6.17
N PRO A 75 -12.72 3.25 -5.48
CA PRO A 75 -12.30 4.64 -5.44
C PRO A 75 -10.90 4.81 -4.88
N GLU A 76 -10.22 5.90 -5.26
CA GLU A 76 -8.88 6.19 -4.76
C GLU A 76 -8.89 6.26 -3.22
N TYR A 77 -7.95 5.56 -2.60
CA TYR A 77 -7.76 5.64 -1.16
C TYR A 77 -6.30 5.37 -0.77
N ALA A 78 -5.99 5.78 0.45
CA ALA A 78 -4.74 5.43 1.10
C ALA A 78 -4.94 4.98 2.55
N LEU A 79 -4.01 4.16 3.00
CA LEU A 79 -3.84 3.75 4.39
C LEU A 79 -2.35 3.83 4.73
N VAL A 80 -2.02 4.41 5.87
CA VAL A 80 -0.64 4.52 6.38
C VAL A 80 -0.60 4.28 7.88
N GLY A 81 0.50 3.71 8.37
CA GLY A 81 0.76 3.66 9.80
C GLY A 81 1.42 2.37 10.23
N PHE A 82 1.25 2.05 11.50
CA PHE A 82 1.86 0.91 12.18
C PHE A 82 0.76 0.06 12.80
N ASP A 83 0.87 -1.25 12.64
CA ASP A 83 -0.04 -2.20 13.27
C ASP A 83 0.69 -3.52 13.57
N GLY A 84 0.13 -4.31 14.48
CA GLY A 84 0.81 -5.51 14.96
C GLY A 84 0.13 -6.24 16.12
N HIS A 85 0.47 -7.50 16.29
CA HIS A 85 0.02 -8.31 17.43
C HIS A 85 1.16 -8.53 18.43
N GLY A 86 1.02 -7.94 19.62
CA GLY A 86 1.94 -8.14 20.74
C GLY A 86 3.30 -7.44 20.60
N THR A 87 4.24 -7.83 21.46
CA THR A 87 5.54 -7.14 21.63
C THR A 87 6.53 -7.36 20.48
N ASN A 88 6.24 -8.28 19.54
CA ASN A 88 7.24 -8.81 18.59
C ASN A 88 6.83 -8.76 17.11
N SER A 89 5.69 -8.18 16.76
CA SER A 89 5.19 -8.24 15.38
C SER A 89 4.62 -6.91 14.94
N TRP A 90 5.48 -5.90 14.88
CA TRP A 90 5.15 -4.57 14.41
C TRP A 90 5.50 -4.45 12.94
N ALA A 91 4.58 -3.89 12.15
CA ALA A 91 4.80 -3.64 10.74
C ALA A 91 4.47 -2.18 10.41
N VAL A 92 5.20 -1.62 9.45
CA VAL A 92 4.79 -0.39 8.76
C VAL A 92 3.92 -0.78 7.57
N HIS A 93 2.84 -0.03 7.38
CA HIS A 93 1.85 -0.21 6.33
C HIS A 93 1.78 1.03 5.47
N PHE A 94 1.81 0.83 4.15
CA PHE A 94 1.44 1.86 3.18
C PHE A 94 0.65 1.21 2.05
N TYR A 95 -0.66 1.44 2.04
CA TYR A 95 -1.56 0.98 0.98
C TYR A 95 -2.05 2.17 0.19
N ARG A 96 -2.03 2.05 -1.14
CA ARG A 96 -2.62 3.02 -2.05
C ARG A 96 -3.31 2.30 -3.19
N VAL A 97 -4.57 2.63 -3.42
CA VAL A 97 -5.28 2.27 -4.65
C VAL A 97 -5.64 3.56 -5.36
N ALA A 98 -5.33 3.64 -6.64
CA ALA A 98 -5.56 4.79 -7.50
C ALA A 98 -5.70 4.32 -8.96
N PRO A 99 -6.13 5.17 -9.91
CA PRO A 99 -6.09 4.82 -11.33
C PRO A 99 -4.71 4.28 -11.74
N GLY A 100 -4.69 3.12 -12.41
CA GLY A 100 -3.46 2.49 -12.89
C GLY A 100 -2.61 1.75 -11.84
N ILE A 101 -2.91 1.84 -10.54
CA ILE A 101 -2.10 1.16 -9.49
C ILE A 101 -2.91 0.71 -8.26
N ALA A 102 -2.61 -0.49 -7.77
CA ALA A 102 -2.94 -0.95 -6.44
C ALA A 102 -1.65 -1.42 -5.74
N LEU A 103 -1.13 -0.60 -4.82
CA LEU A 103 0.15 -0.82 -4.15
C LEU A 103 -0.07 -1.11 -2.67
N PHE A 104 0.46 -2.24 -2.21
CA PHE A 104 0.38 -2.66 -0.83
C PHE A 104 1.77 -2.95 -0.26
N ILE A 105 2.26 -2.10 0.64
CA ILE A 105 3.54 -2.26 1.33
C ILE A 105 3.28 -2.64 2.78
N GLN A 106 3.89 -3.73 3.24
CA GLN A 106 3.80 -4.23 4.60
C GLN A 106 5.16 -4.78 5.05
N LEU A 107 5.95 -3.96 5.73
CA LEU A 107 7.33 -4.29 6.08
C LEU A 107 7.50 -4.38 7.59
N PRO A 108 8.41 -5.25 8.10
CA PRO A 108 8.69 -5.32 9.52
C PRO A 108 9.22 -3.98 10.03
N TRP A 109 8.63 -3.49 11.11
CA TRP A 109 9.03 -2.27 11.81
C TRP A 109 9.25 -2.58 13.28
N GLY A 110 10.40 -3.16 13.60
CA GLY A 110 10.77 -3.50 14.97
C GLY A 110 10.26 -4.86 15.48
N GLY A 111 10.66 -5.17 16.71
CA GLY A 111 10.51 -6.46 17.39
C GLY A 111 11.78 -6.81 18.15
N ALA A 112 11.74 -7.77 19.09
CA ALA A 112 12.88 -8.11 19.96
C ALA A 112 14.16 -8.55 19.22
N TYR A 113 14.08 -8.77 17.91
CA TYR A 113 15.15 -9.34 17.07
C TYR A 113 15.47 -8.51 15.82
N THR A 114 14.89 -7.32 15.65
CA THR A 114 15.12 -6.48 14.47
C THR A 114 15.98 -5.28 14.86
N GLU A 115 17.19 -5.21 14.29
CA GLU A 115 18.02 -4.01 14.37
C GLU A 115 17.28 -2.83 13.72
N PRO A 116 17.06 -1.71 14.45
CA PRO A 116 16.21 -0.61 13.95
C PRO A 116 16.73 0.06 12.67
N GLU A 117 18.04 0.20 12.53
CA GLU A 117 18.63 0.97 11.42
C GLU A 117 18.54 0.24 10.06
N PRO A 118 18.84 -1.07 9.93
CA PRO A 118 18.58 -1.80 8.69
C PRO A 118 17.10 -1.78 8.25
N ALA A 119 16.16 -1.91 9.20
CA ALA A 119 14.73 -1.84 8.90
C ALA A 119 14.33 -0.44 8.41
N ARG A 120 14.80 0.63 9.07
CA ARG A 120 14.60 2.02 8.62
C ARG A 120 15.10 2.22 7.18
N ALA A 121 16.31 1.73 6.88
CA ALA A 121 16.90 1.86 5.56
C ALA A 121 16.09 1.12 4.49
N GLU A 122 15.65 -0.11 4.76
CA GLU A 122 14.78 -0.88 3.84
C GLU A 122 13.46 -0.16 3.59
N ILE A 123 12.81 0.34 4.65
CA ILE A 123 11.54 1.07 4.54
C ILE A 123 11.72 2.35 3.72
N ALA A 124 12.77 3.13 3.99
CA ALA A 124 13.08 4.34 3.23
C ALA A 124 13.33 4.04 1.74
N ASP A 125 14.09 2.99 1.43
CA ASP A 125 14.36 2.54 0.06
C ASP A 125 13.09 2.04 -0.65
N VAL A 126 12.19 1.34 0.06
CA VAL A 126 10.88 0.94 -0.51
C VAL A 126 9.97 2.15 -0.72
N PHE A 127 9.96 3.14 0.17
CA PHE A 127 9.18 4.36 -0.01
C PHE A 127 9.70 5.23 -1.14
N ALA A 128 11.02 5.35 -1.31
CA ALA A 128 11.60 6.06 -2.46
C ALA A 128 11.18 5.41 -3.78
N TRP A 129 11.30 4.09 -3.88
CA TRP A 129 10.84 3.33 -5.05
C TRP A 129 9.33 3.49 -5.29
N ALA A 130 8.51 3.43 -4.25
CA ALA A 130 7.07 3.62 -4.36
C ALA A 130 6.73 5.02 -4.89
N GLY A 131 7.46 6.06 -4.49
CA GLY A 131 7.28 7.42 -4.99
C GLY A 131 7.56 7.52 -6.49
N GLU A 132 8.67 6.94 -6.93
CA GLU A 132 9.04 6.88 -8.35
C GLU A 132 8.00 6.11 -9.18
N LEU A 133 7.61 4.91 -8.71
CA LEU A 133 6.63 4.08 -9.39
C LEU A 133 5.30 4.82 -9.57
N GLN A 134 4.79 5.43 -8.50
CA GLN A 134 3.53 6.18 -8.54
C GLN A 134 3.58 7.35 -9.52
N ALA A 135 4.70 8.09 -9.58
CA ALA A 135 4.88 9.17 -10.53
C ALA A 135 4.84 8.67 -11.98
N ARG A 136 5.51 7.55 -12.29
CA ARG A 136 5.50 6.95 -13.62
C ARG A 136 4.13 6.39 -14.00
N VAL A 137 3.42 5.76 -13.07
CA VAL A 137 2.03 5.31 -13.30
C VAL A 137 1.14 6.51 -13.62
N GLN A 138 1.23 7.58 -12.84
CA GLN A 138 0.43 8.79 -13.10
C GLN A 138 0.70 9.35 -14.50
N GLN A 139 1.97 9.46 -14.89
CA GLN A 139 2.35 9.87 -16.25
C GLN A 139 1.73 8.96 -17.31
N ALA A 140 1.77 7.63 -17.11
CA ALA A 140 1.20 6.67 -18.04
C ALA A 140 -0.33 6.77 -18.12
N VAL A 141 -1.01 7.02 -17.00
CA VAL A 141 -2.47 7.23 -16.94
C VAL A 141 -2.84 8.54 -17.66
N ASP A 142 -2.17 9.64 -17.36
CA ASP A 142 -2.43 10.96 -17.98
C ASP A 142 -2.23 10.91 -19.51
N ALA A 143 -1.23 10.15 -19.95
CA ALA A 143 -0.94 9.92 -21.37
C ALA A 143 -1.81 8.80 -22.01
N ARG A 144 -2.76 8.22 -21.27
CA ARG A 144 -3.63 7.11 -21.71
C ARG A 144 -2.86 5.89 -22.24
N LYS A 145 -1.72 5.60 -21.63
CA LYS A 145 -0.84 4.46 -21.92
C LYS A 145 -1.19 3.22 -21.13
N ILE A 146 -1.84 3.39 -19.98
CA ILE A 146 -2.50 2.29 -19.26
C ILE A 146 -3.99 2.34 -19.66
N PRO A 147 -4.56 1.24 -20.20
CA PRO A 147 -5.98 1.17 -20.52
C PRO A 147 -6.87 1.47 -19.32
N GLU A 148 -8.03 2.07 -19.55
CA GLU A 148 -9.02 2.30 -18.48
C GLU A 148 -9.42 0.97 -17.83
N GLY A 149 -9.55 0.99 -16.49
CA GLY A 149 -9.83 -0.21 -15.70
C GLY A 149 -8.65 -1.18 -15.57
N MET A 150 -7.49 -0.88 -16.16
CA MET A 150 -6.27 -1.66 -15.99
C MET A 150 -5.36 -1.03 -14.93
N ARG A 151 -4.72 -1.86 -14.13
CA ARG A 151 -3.76 -1.41 -13.11
C ARG A 151 -2.64 -2.41 -12.86
N ILE A 152 -1.50 -1.91 -12.42
CA ILE A 152 -0.46 -2.75 -11.82
C ILE A 152 -0.83 -2.98 -10.35
N GLU A 153 -0.95 -4.24 -9.96
CA GLU A 153 -1.19 -4.66 -8.58
C GLU A 153 0.10 -5.20 -7.98
N ILE A 154 0.48 -4.70 -6.81
CA ILE A 154 1.77 -4.98 -6.19
C ILE A 154 1.59 -5.23 -4.69
N ALA A 155 2.12 -6.34 -4.21
CA ALA A 155 2.26 -6.66 -2.80
C ALA A 155 3.75 -6.74 -2.44
N ALA A 156 4.22 -5.78 -1.65
CA ALA A 156 5.56 -5.75 -1.08
C ALA A 156 5.46 -6.09 0.42
N SER A 157 5.38 -7.38 0.74
CA SER A 157 5.24 -7.87 2.12
C SER A 157 6.34 -8.86 2.51
N ARG A 158 6.71 -8.85 3.79
CA ARG A 158 7.52 -9.90 4.44
C ARG A 158 6.70 -10.86 5.31
N PHE A 159 5.39 -10.64 5.43
CA PHE A 159 4.51 -11.40 6.32
C PHE A 159 3.57 -12.37 5.57
N GLY A 160 3.54 -12.30 4.24
CA GLY A 160 2.63 -13.10 3.44
C GLY A 160 2.90 -12.98 1.95
N ARG A 161 1.85 -12.77 1.16
CA ARG A 161 1.94 -12.64 -0.30
C ARG A 161 2.86 -11.48 -0.69
N ALA A 162 3.81 -11.77 -1.57
CA ALA A 162 4.64 -10.76 -2.20
C ALA A 162 4.78 -11.05 -3.70
N GLY A 163 4.77 -10.00 -4.52
CA GLY A 163 4.83 -10.10 -5.97
C GLY A 163 4.09 -8.95 -6.65
N TRP A 164 3.92 -9.07 -7.96
CA TRP A 164 3.18 -8.08 -8.74
C TRP A 164 2.52 -8.69 -9.98
N ARG A 165 1.53 -8.02 -10.55
CA ARG A 165 0.91 -8.39 -11.83
C ARG A 165 0.16 -7.21 -12.44
N TRP A 166 -0.20 -7.35 -13.70
CA TRP A 166 -1.18 -6.50 -14.34
C TRP A 166 -2.57 -7.10 -14.21
N LEU A 167 -3.56 -6.28 -13.87
CA LEU A 167 -4.94 -6.72 -13.71
C LEU A 167 -5.88 -5.74 -14.42
N GLY A 168 -6.73 -6.25 -15.29
CA GLY A 168 -7.80 -5.52 -15.96
C GLY A 168 -9.16 -5.73 -15.30
N ALA A 169 -10.07 -4.77 -15.46
CA ALA A 169 -11.40 -4.76 -14.83
C ALA A 169 -12.30 -5.96 -15.12
N HIS A 170 -12.04 -6.69 -16.21
CA HIS A 170 -12.84 -7.84 -16.64
C HIS A 170 -12.08 -9.17 -16.55
N GLN A 171 -10.89 -9.17 -15.96
CA GLN A 171 -10.12 -10.39 -15.77
C GLN A 171 -10.50 -11.07 -14.46
N ASP A 172 -10.58 -12.40 -14.48
CA ASP A 172 -10.60 -13.18 -13.25
C ASP A 172 -9.22 -13.09 -12.59
N ALA A 173 -9.15 -12.39 -11.46
CA ALA A 173 -7.92 -12.22 -10.69
C ALA A 173 -7.31 -13.58 -10.29
N ALA A 174 -8.11 -14.63 -10.09
CA ALA A 174 -7.58 -15.96 -9.77
C ALA A 174 -6.83 -16.60 -10.95
N ALA A 175 -7.16 -16.21 -12.19
CA ALA A 175 -6.54 -16.73 -13.40
C ALA A 175 -5.27 -15.97 -13.81
N VAL A 176 -5.02 -14.77 -13.25
CA VAL A 176 -3.83 -13.98 -13.57
C VAL A 176 -2.71 -14.28 -12.56
N PRO A 177 -1.62 -14.96 -12.99
CA PRO A 177 -0.56 -15.34 -12.08
C PRO A 177 0.21 -14.12 -11.55
N TRP A 178 0.69 -14.24 -10.31
CA TRP A 178 1.61 -13.28 -9.73
C TRP A 178 3.02 -13.50 -10.25
N ASN A 179 3.69 -12.42 -10.65
CA ASN A 179 5.12 -12.43 -10.85
C ASN A 179 5.83 -12.49 -9.47
N PRO A 180 6.98 -13.18 -9.39
CA PRO A 180 7.69 -13.34 -8.13
C PRO A 180 8.22 -12.00 -7.58
N PRO A 181 8.48 -11.90 -6.27
CA PRO A 181 8.98 -10.67 -5.64
C PRO A 181 10.47 -10.39 -5.92
N GLY A 182 11.23 -11.37 -6.41
CA GLY A 182 12.65 -11.19 -6.74
C GLY A 182 12.84 -10.17 -7.87
N GLY A 183 13.62 -9.12 -7.61
CA GLY A 183 13.85 -8.04 -8.58
C GLY A 183 12.61 -7.17 -8.85
N MET A 184 11.55 -7.31 -8.06
CA MET A 184 10.25 -6.66 -8.28
C MET A 184 10.36 -5.15 -8.53
N LYS A 185 11.17 -4.42 -7.74
CA LYS A 185 11.30 -2.96 -7.89
C LYS A 185 11.65 -2.55 -9.32
N ALA A 186 12.72 -3.16 -9.87
CA ALA A 186 13.18 -2.90 -11.22
C ALA A 186 12.19 -3.43 -12.28
N ALA A 187 11.59 -4.60 -12.04
CA ALA A 187 10.64 -5.20 -12.96
C ALA A 187 9.36 -4.35 -13.10
N THR A 188 8.80 -3.85 -12.01
CA THR A 188 7.61 -3.00 -12.04
C THR A 188 7.89 -1.66 -12.71
N LEU A 189 9.05 -1.03 -12.45
CA LEU A 189 9.42 0.22 -13.13
C LEU A 189 9.56 0.01 -14.64
N ARG A 190 10.23 -1.08 -15.05
CA ARG A 190 10.33 -1.47 -16.46
C ARG A 190 8.96 -1.72 -17.08
N ALA A 191 8.06 -2.41 -16.38
CA ALA A 191 6.72 -2.69 -16.89
C ALA A 191 5.92 -1.41 -17.15
N ILE A 192 6.07 -0.38 -16.32
CA ILE A 192 5.48 0.94 -16.57
C ILE A 192 6.16 1.65 -17.74
N ASP A 193 7.49 1.61 -17.82
CA ASP A 193 8.23 2.21 -18.95
C ASP A 193 7.84 1.56 -20.29
N ASP A 194 7.63 0.25 -20.29
CA ASP A 194 7.13 -0.51 -21.43
C ASP A 194 5.74 0.00 -21.87
N ALA A 195 4.83 0.18 -20.91
CA ALA A 195 3.50 0.75 -21.18
C ALA A 195 3.60 2.17 -21.75
N ILE A 196 4.45 3.03 -21.16
CA ILE A 196 4.70 4.40 -21.64
C ILE A 196 5.22 4.39 -23.08
N ALA A 197 6.12 3.46 -23.41
CA ALA A 197 6.66 3.25 -24.75
C ALA A 197 5.64 2.64 -25.74
N GLY A 198 4.42 2.32 -25.30
CA GLY A 198 3.37 1.74 -26.12
C GLY A 198 3.49 0.23 -26.32
N ARG A 199 4.33 -0.46 -25.52
CA ARG A 199 4.33 -1.93 -25.51
C ARG A 199 3.06 -2.44 -24.81
N PRO A 200 2.49 -3.57 -25.26
CA PRO A 200 1.32 -4.16 -24.62
C PRO A 200 1.57 -4.44 -23.14
N VAL A 201 0.61 -4.04 -22.31
CA VAL A 201 0.65 -4.18 -20.85
C VAL A 201 0.30 -5.62 -20.41
N LEU A 202 -0.41 -6.36 -21.26
CA LEU A 202 -0.56 -7.82 -21.18
C LEU A 202 0.15 -8.44 -22.39
N PRO A 203 0.74 -9.65 -22.27
CA PRO A 203 0.90 -10.48 -23.46
C PRO A 203 -0.48 -10.68 -24.08
N ALA A 204 -0.58 -10.51 -25.41
CA ALA A 204 -1.81 -10.86 -26.12
C ALA A 204 -2.16 -12.32 -25.76
N ALA A 205 -3.39 -12.53 -25.30
CA ALA A 205 -3.92 -13.86 -25.00
C ALA A 205 -3.95 -14.73 -26.26
#